data_AF-A0A3D4BBL8-F1
#
_entry.id   AF-A0A3D4BBL8-F1
#
_cell.length_a   1.000
_cell.length_b   1.000
_cell.length_c   1.000
_cell.angle_alpha   90.00
_cell.angle_beta   90.00
_cell.angle_gamma   90.00
#
_symmetry.space_group_name_H-M   'P 1'
#
loop_
_entity.id
_entity.type
_entity.pdbx_description
1 polymer ?
#
loop_
_entity_poly.entity_id
_entity_poly.type
_entity_poly.pdbx_seq_one_letter_code
_entity_poly.pdbx_strand_id
1 'polypeptide(L)'
;LNGLALFIDYVTFPAVIVIGIYGLFTVEKRDLWRYIVGSSLPVIGLLSYHTLSFGHPFKMPQQLMSGEDGAGYSDQFGLGFPDPVILLKLLFSTYRGFFLYMPVMLFAAFALLRGLLDTHHPHRREWGVIGGIFMALLLFNSCLKINWVGGYIFGPRYLIPAIPFMIIALGEAYRYIPGWLIGMAGMISILINWAGVQYIVSQTAYGAVLSFLLSGPTTQSYQFIETYFHTMAGWNVAISPVGGFMLLSLIIWGTWRIIGGDASTEPDAHHQ
;
A
#
# COMPACT_ATOMS: atom_id res chain seq x y z
N LEU A 1 10.55 15.30 -1.57
CA LEU A 1 9.79 14.02 -1.55
C LEU A 1 9.39 13.63 -0.14
N ASN A 2 10.30 13.56 0.85
CA ASN A 2 9.98 13.20 2.24
C ASN A 2 8.84 14.02 2.87
N GLY A 3 8.89 15.34 2.82
CA GLY A 3 7.81 16.18 3.36
C GLY A 3 6.46 15.97 2.66
N LEU A 4 6.48 15.68 1.36
CA LEU A 4 5.26 15.49 0.55
C LEU A 4 4.56 14.17 0.90
N ALA A 5 5.32 13.13 1.26
CA ALA A 5 4.73 11.88 1.77
C ALA A 5 3.89 12.13 3.04
N LEU A 6 4.43 12.91 3.98
CA LEU A 6 3.72 13.26 5.22
C LEU A 6 2.49 14.14 4.96
N PHE A 7 2.59 15.06 3.99
CA PHE A 7 1.48 15.93 3.59
C PHE A 7 0.30 15.14 3.01
N ILE A 8 0.57 14.04 2.31
CA ILE A 8 -0.46 13.19 1.70
C ILE A 8 -1.04 12.20 2.71
N ASP A 9 -0.19 11.53 3.50
CA ASP A 9 -0.65 10.51 4.45
C ASP A 9 0.24 10.48 5.71
N TYR A 10 -0.40 10.75 6.86
CA TYR A 10 0.24 10.76 8.19
C TYR A 10 0.85 9.41 8.56
N VAL A 11 0.35 8.31 8.00
CA VAL A 11 0.87 6.96 8.26
C VAL A 11 2.33 6.82 7.82
N THR A 12 2.79 7.64 6.89
CA THR A 12 4.18 7.64 6.42
C THR A 12 5.16 8.29 7.39
N PHE A 13 4.68 8.95 8.46
CA PHE A 13 5.50 9.66 9.43
C PHE A 13 6.69 8.86 9.98
N PRO A 14 6.53 7.59 10.44
CA PRO A 14 7.67 6.81 10.95
C PRO A 14 8.72 6.53 9.88
N ALA A 15 8.29 6.25 8.64
CA ALA A 15 9.20 6.02 7.53
C ALA A 15 9.98 7.30 7.18
N VAL A 16 9.30 8.45 7.17
CA VAL A 16 9.92 9.77 6.94
C VAL A 16 10.95 10.09 8.01
N ILE A 17 10.75 9.72 9.28
CA ILE A 17 11.76 9.88 10.33
C ILE A 17 13.01 9.04 10.03
N VAL A 18 12.84 7.76 9.71
CA VAL A 18 13.98 6.86 9.45
C VAL A 18 14.80 7.34 8.24
N ILE A 19 14.13 7.69 7.14
CA ILE A 19 14.78 8.27 5.95
C ILE A 19 15.36 9.65 6.27
N GLY A 20 14.66 10.43 7.10
CA GLY A 20 15.07 11.70 7.70
C GLY A 20 16.45 11.62 8.29
N ILE A 21 16.58 10.77 9.31
CA ILE A 21 17.82 10.50 10.05
C ILE A 21 18.89 9.97 9.10
N TYR A 22 18.57 9.01 8.23
CA TYR A 22 19.52 8.48 7.26
C TYR A 22 20.07 9.57 6.32
N GLY A 23 19.20 10.48 5.85
CA GLY A 23 19.57 11.61 5.01
C GLY A 23 20.52 12.59 5.71
N LEU A 24 20.36 12.82 7.02
CA LEU A 24 21.27 13.69 7.78
C LEU A 24 22.72 13.17 7.82
N PHE A 25 22.92 11.85 7.69
CA PHE A 25 24.25 11.23 7.72
C PHE A 25 24.83 10.95 6.32
N THR A 26 24.01 11.02 5.27
CA THR A 26 24.43 10.65 3.91
C THR A 26 24.44 11.82 2.94
N VAL A 27 23.61 12.84 3.15
CA VAL A 27 23.60 14.04 2.32
C VAL A 27 24.82 14.90 2.63
N GLU A 28 25.48 15.40 1.59
CA GLU A 28 26.60 16.33 1.75
C GLU A 28 26.17 17.61 2.46
N LYS A 29 27.02 18.15 3.34
CA LYS A 29 26.70 19.36 4.14
C LYS A 29 26.22 20.54 3.29
N ARG A 30 26.75 20.68 2.07
CA ARG A 30 26.36 21.74 1.12
C ARG A 30 24.94 21.61 0.56
N ASP A 31 24.38 20.40 0.56
CA ASP A 31 23.04 20.09 0.05
C ASP A 31 22.04 19.82 1.18
N LEU A 32 22.51 19.71 2.42
CA LEU A 32 21.68 19.50 3.60
C LEU A 32 20.60 20.58 3.75
N TRP A 33 20.93 21.85 3.46
CA TRP A 33 19.93 22.92 3.52
C TRP A 33 18.82 22.72 2.48
N ARG A 34 19.14 22.23 1.28
CA ARG A 34 18.14 21.92 0.23
C ARG A 34 17.23 20.79 0.69
N TYR A 35 17.81 19.79 1.33
CA TYR A 35 17.07 18.67 1.90
C TYR A 35 16.11 19.11 3.01
N ILE A 36 16.57 19.98 3.93
CA ILE A 36 15.75 20.52 5.03
C ILE A 36 14.63 21.40 4.46
N VAL A 37 14.96 22.35 3.57
CA VAL A 37 13.98 23.27 2.97
C VAL A 37 12.95 22.50 2.12
N GLY A 38 13.40 21.54 1.31
CA GLY A 38 12.52 20.72 0.49
C GLY A 38 11.63 19.78 1.30
N SER A 39 12.02 19.43 2.52
CA SER A 39 11.21 18.62 3.43
C SER A 39 10.29 19.46 4.31
N SER A 40 10.68 20.68 4.67
CA SER A 40 9.87 21.55 5.54
C SER A 40 8.71 22.20 4.81
N LEU A 41 8.84 22.54 3.52
CA LEU A 41 7.79 23.26 2.79
C LEU A 41 6.42 22.55 2.80
N PRO A 42 6.30 21.24 2.49
CA PRO A 42 5.02 20.54 2.58
C PRO A 42 4.51 20.42 4.03
N VAL A 43 5.41 20.26 5.00
CA VAL A 43 5.05 20.18 6.43
C VAL A 43 4.46 21.51 6.91
N ILE A 44 5.03 22.64 6.48
CA ILE A 44 4.48 23.96 6.77
C ILE A 44 3.06 24.06 6.18
N GLY A 45 2.87 23.65 4.93
CA GLY A 45 1.54 23.60 4.31
C GLY A 45 0.52 22.78 5.12
N LEU A 46 0.94 21.62 5.64
CA LEU A 46 0.10 20.77 6.50
C LEU A 46 -0.29 21.45 7.81
N LEU A 47 0.68 22.03 8.51
CA LEU A 47 0.45 22.72 9.78
C LEU A 47 -0.40 23.99 9.59
N SER A 48 -0.21 24.70 8.48
CA SER A 48 -1.06 25.83 8.09
C SER A 48 -2.49 25.37 7.83
N TYR A 49 -2.69 24.28 7.09
CA TYR A 49 -4.02 23.68 6.87
C TYR A 49 -4.70 23.33 8.20
N HIS A 50 -4.00 22.64 9.11
CA HIS A 50 -4.57 22.31 10.42
C HIS A 50 -4.93 23.55 11.25
N THR A 51 -4.09 24.57 11.22
CA THR A 51 -4.35 25.81 11.97
C THR A 51 -5.58 26.55 11.41
N LEU A 52 -5.71 26.62 10.08
CA LEU A 52 -6.82 27.30 9.42
C LEU A 52 -8.14 26.54 9.56
N SER A 53 -8.11 25.20 9.50
CA SER A 53 -9.32 24.37 9.53
C SER A 53 -9.74 23.95 10.94
N PHE A 54 -8.79 23.71 11.85
CA PHE A 54 -9.06 23.14 13.18
C PHE A 54 -8.62 24.04 14.34
N GLY A 55 -8.02 25.20 14.04
CA GLY A 55 -7.59 26.19 15.02
C GLY A 55 -6.26 25.88 15.71
N HIS A 56 -5.59 24.75 15.39
CA HIS A 56 -4.33 24.38 16.02
C HIS A 56 -3.49 23.45 15.09
N PRO A 57 -2.17 23.69 14.94
CA PRO A 57 -1.32 22.98 13.96
C PRO A 57 -1.17 21.48 14.22
N PHE A 58 -1.27 21.06 15.49
CA PHE A 58 -1.16 19.65 15.89
C PHE A 58 -2.51 18.98 16.18
N LYS A 59 -3.63 19.67 15.92
CA LYS A 59 -4.94 19.08 16.11
C LYS A 59 -5.29 18.28 14.86
N MET A 60 -5.34 16.96 15.03
CA MET A 60 -5.55 16.04 13.91
C MET A 60 -7.06 15.89 13.64
N PRO A 61 -7.48 15.76 12.36
CA PRO A 61 -8.88 15.51 12.00
C PRO A 61 -9.50 14.32 12.75
N GLN A 62 -8.70 13.28 13.01
CA GLN A 62 -9.11 12.07 13.72
C GLN A 62 -9.56 12.35 15.16
N GLN A 63 -9.05 13.41 15.81
CA GLN A 63 -9.48 13.80 17.15
C GLN A 63 -10.87 14.46 17.16
N LEU A 64 -11.37 14.86 16.00
CA LEU A 64 -12.71 15.43 15.83
C LEU A 64 -13.73 14.39 15.34
N MET A 65 -13.29 13.15 15.04
CA MET A 65 -14.21 12.07 14.72
C MET A 65 -15.03 11.71 15.96
N SER A 66 -16.33 11.57 15.78
CA SER A 66 -17.29 11.16 16.80
C SER A 66 -17.87 9.78 16.44
N GLY A 67 -18.44 9.08 17.43
CA GLY A 67 -18.95 7.72 17.24
C GLY A 67 -17.88 6.64 17.37
N GLU A 68 -18.17 5.43 16.88
CA GLU A 68 -17.30 4.25 17.02
C GLU A 68 -15.92 4.45 16.40
N ASP A 69 -15.83 5.15 15.27
CA ASP A 69 -14.57 5.49 14.60
C ASP A 69 -13.73 6.53 15.37
N GLY A 70 -14.36 7.31 16.25
CA GLY A 70 -13.72 8.33 17.09
C GLY A 70 -13.29 7.83 18.47
N ALA A 71 -13.86 6.71 18.93
CA ALA A 71 -13.68 6.18 20.29
C ALA A 71 -12.21 5.89 20.65
N GLY A 72 -11.34 5.72 19.65
CA GLY A 72 -9.92 5.52 19.86
C GLY A 72 -9.08 6.79 20.06
N TYR A 73 -9.58 7.99 19.73
CA TYR A 73 -8.74 9.19 19.56
C TYR A 73 -8.80 10.24 20.69
N SER A 74 -9.66 10.06 21.70
CA SER A 74 -10.01 11.11 22.68
C SER A 74 -8.88 11.54 23.63
N ASP A 75 -8.01 10.61 24.06
CA ASP A 75 -7.16 10.86 25.24
C ASP A 75 -5.66 11.08 24.92
N GLN A 76 -5.15 10.57 23.79
CA GLN A 76 -3.70 10.56 23.48
C GLN A 76 -3.38 10.59 21.97
N PHE A 77 -4.05 11.44 21.18
CA PHE A 77 -3.98 11.40 19.69
C PHE A 77 -4.36 10.03 19.10
N GLY A 78 -5.04 9.20 19.89
CA GLY A 78 -5.34 7.81 19.60
C GLY A 78 -4.18 6.83 19.57
N LEU A 79 -3.07 7.18 20.22
CA LEU A 79 -1.92 6.30 20.39
C LEU A 79 -1.94 5.65 21.78
N GLY A 80 -1.41 4.43 21.85
CA GLY A 80 -1.07 3.71 23.07
C GLY A 80 0.35 3.17 23.01
N PHE A 81 0.67 2.26 23.92
CA PHE A 81 1.91 1.49 23.80
C PHE A 81 1.80 0.44 22.68
N PRO A 82 2.92 0.06 22.04
CA PRO A 82 2.93 -1.03 21.07
C PRO A 82 2.34 -2.30 21.68
N ASP A 83 1.27 -2.81 21.08
CA ASP A 83 0.64 -4.06 21.51
C ASP A 83 1.23 -5.25 20.73
N PRO A 84 1.91 -6.20 21.40
CA PRO A 84 2.46 -7.41 20.76
C PRO A 84 1.42 -8.24 20.02
N VAL A 85 0.18 -8.26 20.49
CA VAL A 85 -0.92 -8.98 19.84
C VAL A 85 -1.28 -8.29 18.52
N ILE A 86 -1.34 -6.96 18.50
CA ILE A 86 -1.59 -6.20 17.26
C ILE A 86 -0.40 -6.37 16.30
N LEU A 87 0.84 -6.37 16.77
CA LEU A 87 2.02 -6.66 15.94
C LEU A 87 1.89 -8.01 15.23
N LEU A 88 1.55 -9.07 15.96
CA LEU A 88 1.33 -10.39 15.37
C LEU A 88 0.16 -10.41 14.39
N LYS A 89 -0.93 -9.70 14.70
CA LYS A 89 -2.07 -9.55 13.79
C LYS A 89 -1.68 -8.80 12.51
N LEU A 90 -0.88 -7.76 12.60
CA LEU A 90 -0.39 -6.99 11.45
C LEU A 90 0.54 -7.82 10.55
N LEU A 91 1.20 -8.85 11.07
CA LEU A 91 2.05 -9.73 10.28
C LEU A 91 1.28 -10.92 9.69
N PHE A 92 0.42 -11.56 10.48
CA PHE A 92 -0.11 -12.90 10.15
C PHE A 92 -1.64 -13.06 10.27
N SER A 93 -2.39 -12.02 10.64
CA SER A 93 -3.86 -12.17 10.72
C SER A 93 -4.50 -12.33 9.34
N THR A 94 -5.65 -12.99 9.31
CA THR A 94 -6.49 -13.12 8.10
C THR A 94 -7.14 -11.81 7.67
N TYR A 95 -7.16 -10.81 8.55
CA TYR A 95 -7.86 -9.54 8.37
C TYR A 95 -6.93 -8.43 7.85
N ARG A 96 -5.70 -8.33 8.40
CA ARG A 96 -4.70 -7.30 8.04
C ARG A 96 -3.26 -7.84 8.08
N GLY A 97 -3.04 -9.15 7.97
CA GLY A 97 -1.71 -9.74 8.04
C GLY A 97 -0.91 -9.44 6.76
N PHE A 98 0.20 -8.71 6.89
CA PHE A 98 1.07 -8.34 5.79
C PHE A 98 1.53 -9.55 4.97
N PHE A 99 1.99 -10.61 5.64
CA PHE A 99 2.46 -11.82 4.97
C PHE A 99 1.34 -12.73 4.49
N LEU A 100 0.13 -12.60 5.04
CA LEU A 100 -1.03 -13.35 4.55
C LEU A 100 -1.56 -12.76 3.25
N TYR A 101 -1.61 -11.44 3.16
CA TYR A 101 -2.03 -10.73 1.94
C TYR A 101 -0.94 -10.73 0.87
N MET A 102 0.33 -10.75 1.28
CA MET A 102 1.47 -10.78 0.37
C MET A 102 2.48 -11.86 0.78
N PRO A 103 2.19 -13.16 0.58
CA PRO A 103 3.10 -14.26 0.93
C PRO A 103 4.52 -14.10 0.37
N VAL A 104 4.68 -13.46 -0.80
CA VAL A 104 5.99 -13.18 -1.39
C VAL A 104 6.89 -12.33 -0.48
N MET A 105 6.30 -11.51 0.39
CA MET A 105 7.04 -10.66 1.33
C MET A 105 7.73 -11.45 2.45
N LEU A 106 7.38 -12.73 2.66
CA LEU A 106 8.15 -13.60 3.55
C LEU A 106 9.59 -13.79 3.05
N PHE A 107 9.77 -13.90 1.73
CA PHE A 107 11.09 -13.99 1.12
C PHE A 107 11.87 -12.68 1.24
N ALA A 108 11.17 -11.55 1.10
CA ALA A 108 11.76 -10.23 1.37
C ALA A 108 12.22 -10.11 2.83
N ALA A 109 11.40 -10.51 3.79
CA ALA A 109 11.75 -10.49 5.21
C ALA A 109 12.94 -11.41 5.52
N PHE A 110 12.99 -12.60 4.90
CA PHE A 110 14.13 -13.50 5.03
C PHE A 110 15.44 -12.91 4.49
N ALA A 111 15.40 -12.33 3.28
CA ALA A 111 16.56 -11.68 2.68
C ALA A 111 17.01 -10.45 3.49
N LEU A 112 16.06 -9.66 3.99
CA LEU A 112 16.31 -8.54 4.91
C LEU A 112 17.02 -8.99 6.18
N LEU A 113 16.53 -10.05 6.84
CA LEU A 113 17.16 -10.60 8.04
C LEU A 113 18.60 -11.05 7.75
N ARG A 114 18.84 -11.71 6.60
CA ARG A 114 20.20 -12.10 6.20
C ARG A 114 21.11 -10.89 5.97
N GLY A 115 20.63 -9.86 5.26
CA GLY A 115 21.39 -8.64 5.00
C GLY A 115 21.70 -7.84 6.28
N LEU A 116 20.81 -7.88 7.28
CA LEU A 116 21.04 -7.27 8.59
C LEU A 116 22.05 -8.03 9.45
N LEU A 117 22.06 -9.37 9.36
CA LEU A 117 22.96 -10.24 10.11
C LEU A 117 24.37 -10.31 9.49
N ASP A 118 24.50 -10.05 8.19
CA ASP A 118 25.80 -10.00 7.51
C ASP A 118 26.56 -8.70 7.85
N THR A 119 27.51 -8.80 8.78
CA THR A 119 28.32 -7.67 9.24
C THR A 119 29.27 -7.12 8.18
N HIS A 120 29.55 -7.88 7.12
CA HIS A 120 30.46 -7.49 6.05
C HIS A 120 29.73 -6.98 4.79
N HIS A 121 28.40 -6.91 4.83
CA HIS A 121 27.63 -6.45 3.69
C HIS A 121 27.96 -4.99 3.35
N PRO A 122 28.28 -4.66 2.08
CA PRO A 122 28.69 -3.31 1.68
C PRO A 122 27.61 -2.25 1.97
N HIS A 123 26.34 -2.63 1.89
CA HIS A 123 25.18 -1.77 2.08
C HIS A 123 24.46 -1.99 3.44
N ARG A 124 25.21 -2.25 4.50
CA ARG A 124 24.64 -2.57 5.83
C ARG A 124 23.75 -1.45 6.38
N ARG A 125 24.07 -0.19 6.09
CA ARG A 125 23.27 0.97 6.56
C ARG A 125 21.91 0.98 5.89
N GLU A 126 21.88 0.73 4.58
CA GLU A 126 20.68 0.67 3.75
C GLU A 126 19.77 -0.47 4.18
N TRP A 127 20.32 -1.64 4.51
CA TRP A 127 19.56 -2.73 5.14
C TRP A 127 18.94 -2.31 6.48
N GLY A 128 19.72 -1.60 7.31
CA GLY A 128 19.24 -0.99 8.54
C GLY A 128 18.09 0.00 8.32
N VAL A 129 18.13 0.78 7.24
CA VAL A 129 17.05 1.70 6.85
C VAL A 129 15.81 0.95 6.41
N ILE A 130 15.93 -0.06 5.55
CA ILE A 130 14.79 -0.87 5.09
C ILE A 130 14.12 -1.56 6.28
N GLY A 131 14.90 -2.22 7.13
CA GLY A 131 14.38 -2.87 8.34
C GLY A 131 13.82 -1.87 9.34
N GLY A 132 14.48 -0.72 9.50
CA GLY A 132 14.03 0.38 10.35
C GLY A 132 12.69 0.95 9.90
N ILE A 133 12.48 1.17 8.60
CA ILE A 133 11.20 1.63 8.04
C ILE A 133 10.09 0.61 8.31
N PHE A 134 10.33 -0.66 7.97
CA PHE A 134 9.35 -1.72 8.17
C PHE A 134 8.96 -1.84 9.66
N MET A 135 9.94 -1.87 10.55
CA MET A 135 9.71 -1.97 12.00
C MET A 135 9.06 -0.71 12.57
N ALA A 136 9.46 0.49 12.13
CA ALA A 136 8.88 1.74 12.61
C ALA A 136 7.41 1.85 12.21
N LEU A 137 7.06 1.47 10.98
CA LEU A 137 5.66 1.39 10.54
C LEU A 137 4.90 0.33 11.34
N LEU A 138 5.46 -0.87 11.54
CA LEU A 138 4.80 -1.93 12.30
C LEU A 138 4.51 -1.51 13.75
N LEU A 139 5.52 -0.94 14.43
CA LEU A 139 5.39 -0.44 15.80
C LEU A 139 4.39 0.70 15.89
N PHE A 140 4.49 1.70 15.01
CA PHE A 140 3.54 2.82 15.00
C PHE A 140 2.10 2.34 14.81
N ASN A 141 1.86 1.40 13.89
CA ASN A 141 0.53 0.85 13.66
C ASN A 141 0.00 0.04 14.84
N SER A 142 0.88 -0.65 15.57
CA SER A 142 0.47 -1.34 16.81
C SER A 142 0.08 -0.38 17.94
N CYS A 143 0.51 0.88 17.87
CA CYS A 143 0.11 1.91 18.83
C CYS A 143 -1.30 2.46 18.56
N LEU A 144 -1.93 2.19 17.42
CA LEU A 144 -3.22 2.78 17.03
C LEU A 144 -4.44 2.21 17.80
N LYS A 145 -4.23 1.36 18.81
CA LYS A 145 -5.27 0.74 19.66
C LYS A 145 -6.37 0.10 18.82
N ILE A 146 -7.61 0.63 18.82
CA ILE A 146 -8.74 0.11 18.04
C ILE A 146 -8.63 0.45 16.54
N ASN A 147 -7.91 1.52 16.21
CA ASN A 147 -7.81 2.06 14.85
C ASN A 147 -6.79 1.34 13.97
N TRP A 148 -6.02 0.38 14.51
CA TRP A 148 -5.08 -0.44 13.73
C TRP A 148 -5.73 -1.17 12.54
N VAL A 149 -7.05 -1.37 12.61
CA VAL A 149 -7.91 -1.95 11.57
C VAL A 149 -7.91 -1.09 10.29
N GLY A 150 -7.75 0.23 10.41
CA GLY A 150 -7.65 1.13 9.27
C GLY A 150 -8.95 1.34 8.48
N GLY A 151 -10.09 1.07 9.09
CA GLY A 151 -11.42 1.23 8.49
C GLY A 151 -11.81 0.09 7.54
N TYR A 152 -12.85 0.34 6.75
CA TYR A 152 -13.44 -0.64 5.83
C TYR A 152 -12.66 -0.74 4.51
N ILE A 153 -11.46 -1.34 4.58
CA ILE A 153 -10.55 -1.53 3.44
C ILE A 153 -10.13 -3.00 3.34
N PHE A 154 -9.74 -3.48 2.16
CA PHE A 154 -9.12 -4.78 2.03
C PHE A 154 -7.61 -4.70 2.25
N GLY A 155 -7.10 -5.43 3.24
CA GLY A 155 -5.67 -5.62 3.48
C GLY A 155 -4.98 -4.59 4.35
N PRO A 156 -3.66 -4.74 4.54
CA PRO A 156 -2.86 -4.01 5.53
C PRO A 156 -2.52 -2.59 5.06
N ARG A 157 -3.53 -1.73 4.86
CA ARG A 157 -3.38 -0.37 4.29
C ARG A 157 -2.19 0.40 4.87
N TYR A 158 -2.00 0.33 6.17
CA TYR A 158 -0.97 1.10 6.84
C TYR A 158 0.47 0.57 6.69
N LEU A 159 0.63 -0.64 6.18
CA LEU A 159 1.94 -1.22 5.85
C LEU A 159 2.27 -1.12 4.35
N ILE A 160 1.35 -0.61 3.51
CA ILE A 160 1.60 -0.35 2.09
C ILE A 160 2.87 0.51 1.87
N PRO A 161 3.13 1.57 2.66
CA PRO A 161 4.36 2.37 2.49
C PRO A 161 5.66 1.58 2.68
N ALA A 162 5.63 0.42 3.34
CA ALA A 162 6.81 -0.42 3.49
C ALA A 162 7.14 -1.24 2.22
N ILE A 163 6.16 -1.48 1.35
CA ILE A 163 6.29 -2.37 0.18
C ILE A 163 7.46 -1.98 -0.73
N PRO A 164 7.62 -0.70 -1.15
CA PRO A 164 8.73 -0.34 -2.05
C PRO A 164 10.11 -0.67 -1.47
N PHE A 165 10.28 -0.54 -0.16
CA PHE A 165 11.52 -0.87 0.54
C PHE A 165 11.72 -2.38 0.68
N MET A 166 10.65 -3.11 0.98
CA MET A 166 10.69 -4.58 1.07
C MET A 166 10.94 -5.23 -0.30
N ILE A 167 10.51 -4.62 -1.41
CA ILE A 167 10.81 -5.11 -2.75
C ILE A 167 12.31 -5.09 -3.05
N ILE A 168 13.07 -4.12 -2.51
CA ILE A 168 14.54 -4.10 -2.63
C ILE A 168 15.13 -5.35 -1.96
N ALA A 169 14.64 -5.68 -0.76
CA ALA A 169 15.04 -6.91 -0.06
C ALA A 169 14.63 -8.17 -0.84
N LEU A 170 13.46 -8.16 -1.48
CA LEU A 170 12.99 -9.27 -2.31
C LEU A 170 13.92 -9.55 -3.50
N GLY A 171 14.52 -8.52 -4.09
CA GLY A 171 15.51 -8.68 -5.18
C GLY A 171 16.69 -9.56 -4.77
N GLU A 172 17.16 -9.40 -3.53
CA GLU A 172 18.24 -10.20 -2.97
C GLU A 172 17.81 -11.63 -2.61
N ALA A 173 16.51 -11.88 -2.41
CA ALA A 173 16.00 -13.21 -2.13
C ALA A 173 16.29 -14.21 -3.27
N TYR A 174 16.40 -13.75 -4.52
CA TYR A 174 16.75 -14.58 -5.68
C TYR A 174 18.13 -15.24 -5.58
N ARG A 175 19.04 -14.73 -4.74
CA ARG A 175 20.34 -15.37 -4.48
C ARG A 175 20.22 -16.61 -3.61
N TYR A 176 19.15 -16.72 -2.83
CA TYR A 176 19.00 -17.76 -1.82
C TYR A 176 17.84 -18.71 -2.10
N ILE A 177 16.86 -18.28 -2.90
CA ILE A 177 15.60 -18.97 -3.15
C ILE A 177 15.40 -19.06 -4.66
N PRO A 178 15.02 -20.23 -5.19
CA PRO A 178 14.82 -20.38 -6.62
C PRO A 178 13.69 -19.47 -7.11
N GLY A 179 13.91 -18.79 -8.24
CA GLY A 179 13.01 -17.76 -8.74
C GLY A 179 11.58 -18.23 -9.00
N TRP A 180 11.36 -19.51 -9.31
CA TRP A 180 10.01 -20.06 -9.50
C TRP A 180 9.17 -20.07 -8.21
N LEU A 181 9.79 -20.27 -7.03
CA LEU A 181 9.09 -20.18 -5.73
C LEU A 181 8.69 -18.74 -5.43
N ILE A 182 9.59 -17.79 -5.70
CA ILE A 182 9.31 -16.36 -5.55
C ILE A 182 8.18 -15.96 -6.51
N GLY A 183 8.26 -16.39 -7.78
CA GLY A 183 7.23 -16.15 -8.79
C GLY A 183 5.87 -16.74 -8.39
N MET A 184 5.84 -17.98 -7.89
CA MET A 184 4.62 -18.62 -7.42
C MET A 184 4.00 -17.87 -6.23
N ALA A 185 4.80 -17.51 -5.22
CA ALA A 185 4.32 -16.71 -4.09
C ALA A 185 3.86 -15.31 -4.52
N GLY A 186 4.54 -14.71 -5.51
CA GLY A 186 4.14 -13.46 -6.14
C GLY A 186 2.77 -13.56 -6.80
N MET A 187 2.54 -14.61 -7.60
CA MET A 187 1.24 -14.88 -8.24
C MET A 187 0.14 -15.11 -7.22
N ILE A 188 0.41 -15.84 -6.13
CA ILE A 188 -0.54 -16.00 -5.02
C ILE A 188 -0.85 -14.64 -4.37
N SER A 189 0.17 -13.82 -4.13
CA SER A 189 -0.01 -12.47 -3.57
C SER A 189 -0.89 -11.60 -4.46
N ILE A 190 -0.65 -11.64 -5.78
CA ILE A 190 -1.47 -10.91 -6.77
C ILE A 190 -2.91 -11.44 -6.74
N LEU A 191 -3.12 -12.75 -6.74
CA LEU A 191 -4.45 -13.36 -6.71
C LEU A 191 -5.23 -12.94 -5.46
N ILE A 192 -4.62 -12.96 -4.27
CA ILE A 192 -5.26 -12.57 -3.01
C ILE A 192 -5.71 -11.11 -3.06
N ASN A 193 -4.83 -10.20 -3.49
CA ASN A 193 -5.16 -8.77 -3.55
C ASN A 193 -6.17 -8.47 -4.66
N TRP A 194 -6.06 -9.14 -5.81
CA TRP A 194 -6.99 -8.98 -6.91
C TRP A 194 -8.40 -9.47 -6.56
N ALA A 195 -8.52 -10.67 -5.96
CA ALA A 195 -9.78 -11.18 -5.43
C ALA A 195 -10.34 -10.25 -4.35
N GLY A 196 -9.48 -9.72 -3.48
CA GLY A 196 -9.81 -8.76 -2.45
C GLY A 196 -10.46 -7.47 -2.91
N VAL A 197 -9.91 -6.87 -3.96
CA VAL A 197 -10.49 -5.67 -4.59
C VAL A 197 -11.89 -5.95 -5.13
N GLN A 198 -12.15 -7.18 -5.59
CA GLN A 198 -13.46 -7.57 -6.10
C GLN A 198 -14.45 -7.94 -5.00
N TYR A 199 -13.99 -8.51 -3.88
CA TYR A 199 -14.83 -9.04 -2.80
C TYR A 199 -14.48 -8.45 -1.42
N ILE A 200 -14.51 -7.11 -1.33
CA ILE A 200 -14.15 -6.38 -0.11
C ILE A 200 -15.00 -6.73 1.11
N VAL A 201 -16.24 -7.18 0.89
CA VAL A 201 -17.24 -7.48 1.94
C VAL A 201 -16.74 -8.51 2.94
N SER A 202 -15.97 -9.48 2.47
CA SER A 202 -15.38 -10.53 3.31
C SER A 202 -14.38 -10.01 4.33
N GLN A 203 -13.78 -8.82 4.07
CA GLN A 203 -12.74 -8.15 4.85
C GLN A 203 -11.53 -9.02 5.23
N THR A 204 -11.43 -10.25 4.72
CA THR A 204 -10.43 -11.26 5.07
C THR A 204 -9.86 -11.86 3.81
N ALA A 205 -8.56 -12.20 3.84
CA ALA A 205 -7.87 -12.74 2.67
C ALA A 205 -8.53 -14.00 2.11
N TYR A 206 -8.87 -14.95 2.98
CA TYR A 206 -9.50 -16.21 2.57
C TYR A 206 -10.93 -16.03 2.08
N GLY A 207 -11.70 -15.17 2.75
CA GLY A 207 -13.08 -14.91 2.34
C GLY A 207 -13.14 -14.33 0.92
N ALA A 208 -12.26 -13.38 0.60
CA ALA A 208 -12.22 -12.80 -0.73
C ALA A 208 -11.81 -13.81 -1.81
N VAL A 209 -10.79 -14.63 -1.54
CA VAL A 209 -10.36 -15.68 -2.48
C VAL A 209 -11.47 -16.73 -2.67
N LEU A 210 -12.12 -17.15 -1.60
CA LEU A 210 -13.22 -18.12 -1.68
C LEU A 210 -14.40 -17.55 -2.48
N SER A 211 -14.80 -16.30 -2.21
CA SER A 211 -15.84 -15.62 -2.99
C SER A 211 -15.46 -15.49 -4.46
N PHE A 212 -14.21 -15.18 -4.77
CA PHE A 212 -13.72 -15.13 -6.15
C PHE A 212 -13.78 -16.49 -6.84
N LEU A 213 -13.42 -17.58 -6.15
CA LEU A 213 -13.46 -18.93 -6.72
C LEU A 213 -14.90 -19.43 -6.93
N LEU A 214 -15.82 -19.07 -6.03
CA LEU A 214 -17.23 -19.49 -6.11
C LEU A 214 -18.06 -18.65 -7.07
N SER A 215 -17.80 -17.35 -7.14
CA SER A 215 -18.62 -16.39 -7.90
C SER A 215 -17.96 -15.89 -9.19
N GLY A 216 -16.68 -16.19 -9.39
CA GLY A 216 -15.92 -15.77 -10.57
C GLY A 216 -15.42 -14.32 -10.50
N PRO A 217 -14.84 -13.81 -11.59
CA PRO A 217 -14.32 -12.44 -11.64
C PRO A 217 -15.45 -11.40 -11.77
N THR A 218 -15.36 -10.32 -11.00
CA THR A 218 -16.29 -9.18 -11.00
C THR A 218 -15.58 -7.85 -10.68
N THR A 219 -16.32 -6.75 -10.53
CA THR A 219 -15.81 -5.49 -9.96
C THR A 219 -16.77 -4.93 -8.92
N GLN A 220 -16.26 -4.05 -8.06
CA GLN A 220 -17.10 -3.28 -7.14
C GLN A 220 -18.20 -2.50 -7.87
N SER A 221 -17.92 -1.99 -9.07
CA SER A 221 -18.91 -1.29 -9.88
C SER A 221 -20.03 -2.22 -10.34
N TYR A 222 -19.71 -3.43 -10.80
CA TYR A 222 -20.73 -4.40 -11.20
C TYR A 222 -21.57 -4.83 -10.00
N GLN A 223 -20.95 -5.16 -8.87
CA GLN A 223 -21.65 -5.51 -7.64
C GLN A 223 -22.57 -4.38 -7.16
N PHE A 224 -22.09 -3.14 -7.23
CA PHE A 224 -22.87 -1.96 -6.86
C PHE A 224 -24.07 -1.78 -7.80
N ILE A 225 -23.86 -1.87 -9.11
CA ILE A 225 -24.94 -1.72 -10.11
C ILE A 225 -26.00 -2.82 -9.93
N GLU A 226 -25.57 -4.08 -9.76
CA GLU A 226 -26.46 -5.21 -9.51
C GLU A 226 -27.27 -4.97 -8.22
N THR A 227 -26.60 -4.62 -7.12
CA THR A 227 -27.25 -4.29 -5.84
C THR A 227 -28.24 -3.14 -6.01
N TYR A 228 -27.88 -2.12 -6.78
CA TYR A 228 -28.72 -0.96 -7.04
C TYR A 228 -29.99 -1.35 -7.83
N PHE A 229 -29.87 -2.14 -8.91
CA PHE A 229 -31.04 -2.59 -9.68
C PHE A 229 -31.96 -3.50 -8.86
N HIS A 230 -31.39 -4.42 -8.07
CA HIS A 230 -32.17 -5.28 -7.18
C HIS A 230 -32.90 -4.47 -6.11
N THR A 231 -32.21 -3.53 -5.45
CA THR A 231 -32.75 -2.83 -4.28
C THR A 231 -33.68 -1.68 -4.66
N MET A 232 -33.33 -0.89 -5.69
CA MET A 232 -34.06 0.34 -6.04
C MET A 232 -35.07 0.12 -7.16
N ALA A 233 -34.74 -0.67 -8.19
CA ALA A 233 -35.61 -0.89 -9.34
C ALA A 233 -36.48 -2.14 -9.21
N GLY A 234 -36.18 -3.03 -8.24
CA GLY A 234 -36.84 -4.33 -8.09
C GLY A 234 -36.57 -5.28 -9.28
N TRP A 235 -35.53 -5.00 -10.07
CA TRP A 235 -35.19 -5.76 -11.26
C TRP A 235 -34.18 -6.84 -10.92
N ASN A 236 -34.51 -8.09 -11.24
CA ASN A 236 -33.58 -9.21 -11.15
C ASN A 236 -32.81 -9.34 -12.48
N VAL A 237 -31.80 -8.49 -12.68
CA VAL A 237 -30.95 -8.51 -13.88
C VAL A 237 -29.55 -8.96 -13.48
N ALA A 238 -29.16 -10.15 -13.93
CA ALA A 238 -27.80 -10.62 -13.80
C ALA A 238 -26.91 -9.94 -14.85
N ILE A 239 -26.06 -9.01 -14.42
CA ILE A 239 -25.11 -8.32 -15.29
C ILE A 239 -23.81 -9.11 -15.31
N SER A 240 -23.45 -9.72 -16.45
CA SER A 240 -22.20 -10.47 -16.57
C SER A 240 -20.98 -9.53 -16.60
N PRO A 241 -20.09 -9.57 -15.59
CA PRO A 241 -18.88 -8.75 -15.60
C PRO A 241 -17.94 -9.14 -16.75
N VAL A 242 -17.92 -10.43 -17.11
CA VAL A 242 -17.10 -10.98 -18.20
C VAL A 242 -17.51 -10.38 -19.54
N GLY A 243 -18.81 -10.31 -19.83
CA GLY A 243 -19.30 -9.67 -21.05
C GLY A 243 -18.92 -8.19 -21.12
N GLY A 244 -18.99 -7.50 -19.99
CA GLY A 244 -18.52 -6.12 -19.85
C GLY A 244 -17.03 -5.94 -20.15
N PHE A 245 -16.19 -6.80 -19.58
CA PHE A 245 -14.75 -6.81 -19.85
C PHE A 245 -14.42 -7.12 -21.31
N MET A 246 -15.15 -8.04 -21.94
CA MET A 246 -14.98 -8.34 -23.38
C MET A 246 -15.31 -7.12 -24.23
N LEU A 247 -16.43 -6.45 -23.98
CA LEU A 247 -16.80 -5.22 -24.69
C LEU A 247 -15.77 -4.11 -24.49
N LEU A 248 -15.33 -3.88 -23.24
CA LEU A 248 -14.28 -2.91 -22.94
C LEU A 248 -12.98 -3.24 -23.67
N SER A 249 -12.58 -4.52 -23.70
CA SER A 249 -11.39 -4.97 -24.41
C SER A 249 -11.50 -4.75 -25.92
N LEU A 250 -12.67 -5.01 -26.52
CA LEU A 250 -12.94 -4.74 -27.93
C LEU A 250 -12.88 -3.24 -28.24
N ILE A 251 -13.43 -2.40 -27.36
CA ILE A 251 -13.36 -0.94 -27.51
C ILE A 251 -11.91 -0.46 -27.47
N ILE A 252 -11.14 -0.89 -26.45
CA ILE A 252 -9.72 -0.53 -26.31
C ILE A 252 -8.92 -1.02 -27.53
N TRP A 253 -9.17 -2.25 -27.98
CA TRP A 253 -8.50 -2.80 -29.16
C TRP A 253 -8.86 -2.03 -30.43
N GLY A 254 -10.13 -1.67 -30.61
CA GLY A 254 -10.61 -0.87 -31.74
C GLY A 254 -10.04 0.53 -31.75
N THR A 255 -10.04 1.23 -30.62
CA THR A 255 -9.44 2.57 -30.50
C THR A 255 -7.93 2.53 -30.73
N TRP A 256 -7.24 1.52 -30.18
CA TRP A 256 -5.81 1.31 -30.46
C TRP A 256 -5.55 1.13 -31.95
N ARG A 257 -6.38 0.35 -32.66
CA ARG A 257 -6.24 0.14 -34.11
C ARG A 257 -6.47 1.42 -34.92
N ILE A 258 -7.43 2.26 -34.51
CA ILE A 258 -7.73 3.53 -35.17
C ILE A 258 -6.62 4.55 -34.94
N ILE A 259 -6.11 4.65 -33.71
CA ILE A 259 -5.08 5.65 -33.33
C ILE A 259 -3.67 5.19 -33.74
N GLY A 260 -3.37 3.90 -33.63
CA GLY A 260 -2.07 3.32 -33.97
C GLY A 260 -1.89 2.99 -35.46
N GLY A 261 -2.95 3.12 -36.27
CA GLY A 261 -2.89 2.90 -37.72
C GLY A 261 -2.03 3.90 -38.48
N ASP A 262 -1.82 5.11 -37.93
CA ASP A 262 -1.09 6.19 -38.59
C ASP A 262 0.44 6.15 -38.35
N ALA A 263 0.93 5.31 -37.44
CA ALA A 263 2.35 5.30 -37.04
C ALA A 263 3.24 4.33 -37.84
N SER A 264 2.71 3.68 -38.89
CA SER A 264 3.44 2.64 -39.64
C SER A 264 3.73 2.98 -41.11
N THR A 265 3.51 4.22 -41.53
CA THR A 265 3.86 4.68 -42.89
C THR A 265 5.01 5.70 -42.86
N GLU A 266 6.18 5.28 -42.39
CA GLU A 266 7.46 5.89 -42.81
C GLU A 266 8.09 4.92 -43.81
N PRO A 267 8.26 5.29 -45.11
CA PRO A 267 8.94 4.43 -46.06
C PRO A 267 10.44 4.41 -45.76
N ASP A 268 10.98 3.21 -45.54
CA ASP A 268 12.43 2.93 -45.56
C ASP A 268 13.04 3.44 -46.88
N ALA A 269 13.62 4.64 -46.84
CA ALA A 269 14.39 5.23 -47.93
C ALA A 269 15.88 5.21 -47.59
N HIS A 270 16.45 4.02 -47.41
CA HIS A 270 17.90 3.82 -47.46
C HIS A 270 18.27 2.55 -48.22
N HIS A 271 18.11 2.62 -49.55
CA HIS A 271 18.96 1.91 -50.49
C HIS A 271 19.39 2.87 -51.59
N GLN A 272 20.59 3.44 -51.44
CA GLN A 272 21.58 3.71 -52.49
C GLN A 272 22.86 4.24 -51.85
#